data_AF-A0A0P9U9F0-F1
#
_entry.id   AF-A0A0P9U9F0-F1
#
_cell.length_a   1.000
_cell.length_b   1.000
_cell.length_c   1.000
_cell.angle_alpha   90.00
_cell.angle_beta   90.00
_cell.angle_gamma   90.00
#
_symmetry.space_group_name_H-M   'P 1'
#
loop_
_entity.id
_entity.type
_entity.pdbx_description
1 polymer ?
#
loop_
_entity_poly.entity_id
_entity_poly.type
_entity_poly.pdbx_seq_one_letter_code
_entity_poly.pdbx_strand_id
1 'polypeptide(L)'
;MFHFFSAAAGIAMKVAIVCGTVYGSAEEVARHASALLRAAGHETLVNPRLALPDVLAFEPQAILAVTSTTGMGELPDNLMPLYSELHDLLPGQLRGLPGGVIALGDASYGDTFCAGGEQMRELFAELGVNEVQDMLRLDGSESVTPETDAEPWLAAFIKHLG
;
A
#
# COMPACT_ATOMS: atom_id res chain seq x y z
N MET A 1 -1.36 -1.64 -33.18
CA MET A 1 -0.51 -2.84 -33.00
C MET A 1 -0.25 -2.96 -31.50
N PHE A 2 -1.12 -3.67 -30.79
CA PHE A 2 -1.01 -3.82 -29.34
C PHE A 2 0.04 -4.88 -29.05
N HIS A 3 1.19 -4.45 -28.54
CA HIS A 3 2.21 -5.36 -28.05
C HIS A 3 1.70 -5.99 -26.75
N PHE A 4 1.27 -7.25 -26.84
CA PHE A 4 1.14 -8.12 -25.68
C PHE A 4 2.53 -8.29 -25.08
N PHE A 5 2.73 -7.77 -23.87
CA PHE A 5 3.87 -8.16 -23.04
C PHE A 5 3.72 -9.65 -22.74
N SER A 6 4.69 -10.46 -23.20
CA SER A 6 4.84 -11.82 -22.74
C SER A 6 5.25 -11.74 -21.27
N ALA A 7 4.34 -12.12 -20.36
CA ALA A 7 4.67 -12.29 -18.95
C ALA A 7 5.77 -13.36 -18.87
N ALA A 8 6.96 -12.96 -18.41
CA ALA A 8 7.88 -13.93 -17.82
C ALA A 8 7.09 -14.58 -16.67
N ALA A 9 7.15 -15.90 -16.56
CA ALA A 9 6.52 -16.61 -15.44
C ALA A 9 7.32 -16.30 -14.16
N GLY A 10 7.07 -15.12 -13.60
CA GLY A 10 7.44 -14.76 -12.24
C GLY A 10 6.75 -15.70 -11.27
N ILE A 11 7.37 -15.94 -10.12
CA ILE A 11 6.76 -16.73 -9.06
C ILE A 11 5.57 -15.92 -8.54
N ALA A 12 4.36 -16.47 -8.61
CA ALA A 12 3.17 -15.83 -8.07
C ALA A 12 3.39 -15.53 -6.57
N MET A 13 3.33 -14.25 -6.22
CA MET A 13 3.51 -13.78 -4.84
C MET A 13 2.16 -13.45 -4.20
N LYS A 14 2.07 -13.63 -2.89
CA LYS A 14 0.97 -13.14 -2.06
C LYS A 14 1.25 -11.73 -1.55
N VAL A 15 0.41 -10.76 -1.91
CA VAL A 15 0.56 -9.35 -1.52
C VAL A 15 -0.60 -8.92 -0.62
N ALA A 16 -0.31 -8.58 0.63
CA ALA A 16 -1.29 -7.96 1.51
C ALA A 16 -1.34 -6.45 1.25
N ILE A 17 -2.52 -5.90 1.02
CA ILE A 17 -2.75 -4.48 0.79
C ILE A 17 -3.52 -3.93 1.99
N VAL A 18 -2.85 -3.11 2.80
CA VAL A 18 -3.45 -2.41 3.94
C VAL A 18 -3.93 -1.03 3.48
N CYS A 19 -5.16 -0.68 3.85
CA CYS A 19 -5.83 0.51 3.31
C CYS A 19 -6.34 1.44 4.41
N GLY A 20 -5.89 2.70 4.42
CA GLY A 20 -6.42 3.76 5.26
C GLY A 20 -7.18 4.79 4.43
N THR A 21 -8.47 4.99 4.69
CA THR A 21 -9.26 5.99 3.97
C THR A 21 -10.33 6.65 4.83
N VAL A 22 -10.55 7.95 4.60
CA VAL A 22 -11.70 8.68 5.20
C VAL A 22 -12.91 8.64 4.26
N TYR A 23 -12.69 8.95 2.97
CA TYR A 23 -13.77 9.14 1.99
C TYR A 23 -13.72 8.18 0.79
N GLY A 24 -12.85 7.17 0.81
CA GLY A 24 -12.81 6.09 -0.18
C GLY A 24 -11.73 6.20 -1.26
N SER A 25 -11.11 7.37 -1.48
CA SER A 25 -10.12 7.52 -2.58
C SER A 25 -8.93 6.55 -2.45
N ALA A 26 -8.40 6.37 -1.23
CA ALA A 26 -7.34 5.40 -1.00
C ALA A 26 -7.81 3.94 -1.13
N GLU A 27 -9.09 3.66 -0.86
CA GLU A 27 -9.69 2.35 -1.10
C GLU A 27 -9.79 2.03 -2.59
N GLU A 28 -10.19 2.99 -3.42
CA GLU A 28 -10.20 2.81 -4.88
C GLU A 28 -8.80 2.61 -5.44
N VAL A 29 -7.79 3.35 -4.96
CA VAL A 29 -6.38 3.11 -5.30
C VAL A 29 -5.93 1.70 -4.85
N ALA A 30 -6.29 1.26 -3.64
CA ALA A 30 -5.96 -0.08 -3.16
C ALA A 30 -6.62 -1.18 -3.99
N ARG A 31 -7.88 -0.99 -4.41
CA ARG A 31 -8.60 -1.90 -5.30
C ARG A 31 -7.98 -1.93 -6.70
N HIS A 32 -7.58 -0.78 -7.22
CA HIS A 32 -6.90 -0.68 -8.51
C HIS A 32 -5.54 -1.38 -8.48
N ALA A 33 -4.73 -1.11 -7.44
CA ALA A 33 -3.47 -1.80 -7.20
C ALA A 33 -3.66 -3.33 -7.11
N SER A 34 -4.69 -3.78 -6.39
CA SER A 34 -5.07 -5.19 -6.31
C SER A 34 -5.36 -5.80 -7.69
N ALA A 35 -6.11 -5.08 -8.54
CA ALA A 35 -6.42 -5.53 -9.90
C ALA A 35 -5.16 -5.64 -10.77
N LEU A 36 -4.25 -4.67 -10.71
CA LEU A 36 -2.99 -4.68 -11.46
C LEU A 36 -2.03 -5.79 -11.00
N LEU A 37 -1.88 -5.96 -9.69
CA LEU A 37 -1.09 -7.06 -9.10
C LEU A 37 -1.63 -8.43 -9.52
N ARG A 38 -2.96 -8.61 -9.50
CA ARG A 38 -3.60 -9.85 -9.98
C ARG A 38 -3.42 -10.05 -11.48
N ALA A 39 -3.51 -8.99 -12.27
CA ALA A 39 -3.27 -9.06 -13.72
C ALA A 39 -1.81 -9.44 -14.04
N ALA A 40 -0.87 -9.09 -13.16
CA ALA A 40 0.54 -9.50 -13.23
C ALA A 40 0.81 -10.94 -12.72
N GLY A 41 -0.21 -11.63 -12.20
CA GLY A 41 -0.10 -13.03 -11.75
C GLY A 41 0.13 -13.21 -10.25
N HIS A 42 0.05 -12.14 -9.45
CA HIS A 42 0.13 -12.21 -7.99
C HIS A 42 -1.25 -12.50 -7.36
N GLU A 43 -1.25 -13.02 -6.15
CA GLU A 43 -2.44 -13.14 -5.30
C GLU A 43 -2.50 -11.93 -4.36
N THR A 44 -3.69 -11.38 -4.11
CA THR A 44 -3.83 -10.21 -3.23
C THR A 44 -4.89 -10.39 -2.17
N LEU A 45 -4.57 -9.91 -0.97
CA LEU A 45 -5.51 -9.71 0.13
C LEU A 45 -5.75 -8.20 0.28
N VAL A 46 -6.99 -7.76 0.10
CA VAL A 46 -7.39 -6.36 0.29
C VAL A 46 -8.76 -6.32 0.95
N ASN A 47 -8.86 -5.56 2.05
CA ASN A 47 -10.11 -5.31 2.76
C ASN A 47 -10.03 -3.92 3.43
N PRO A 48 -11.06 -3.06 3.35
CA PRO A 48 -11.06 -1.75 3.99
C PRO A 48 -10.86 -1.76 5.51
N ARG A 49 -11.13 -2.90 6.17
CA ARG A 49 -10.89 -3.11 7.61
C ARG A 49 -10.17 -4.43 7.83
N LEU A 50 -9.00 -4.55 7.22
CA LEU A 50 -8.19 -5.75 7.33
C LEU A 50 -7.71 -5.93 8.79
N ALA A 51 -7.90 -7.11 9.36
CA ALA A 51 -7.45 -7.42 10.71
C ALA A 51 -6.13 -8.19 10.68
N LEU A 52 -5.30 -8.05 11.71
CA LEU A 52 -4.00 -8.71 11.78
C LEU A 52 -4.08 -10.24 11.66
N PRO A 53 -5.04 -10.94 12.29
CA PRO A 53 -5.19 -12.39 12.11
C PRO A 53 -5.40 -12.80 10.64
N ASP A 54 -6.13 -12.00 9.85
CA ASP A 54 -6.34 -12.27 8.44
C ASP A 54 -5.06 -12.05 7.62
N VAL A 55 -4.30 -10.99 7.95
CA VAL A 55 -2.98 -10.74 7.35
C VAL A 55 -2.05 -11.92 7.61
N LEU A 56 -1.94 -12.39 8.86
CA LEU A 56 -1.06 -13.49 9.21
C LEU A 56 -1.50 -14.82 8.62
N ALA A 57 -2.81 -15.10 8.59
CA ALA A 57 -3.36 -16.32 7.98
C ALA A 57 -3.18 -16.37 6.47
N PHE A 58 -3.08 -15.20 5.81
CA PHE A 58 -2.81 -15.13 4.38
C PHE A 58 -1.37 -15.48 4.03
N GLU A 59 -0.43 -15.35 4.97
CA GLU A 59 1.00 -15.59 4.77
C GLU A 59 1.58 -14.71 3.64
N PRO A 60 1.53 -13.37 3.78
CA PRO A 60 1.99 -12.46 2.75
C PRO A 60 3.49 -12.66 2.51
N GLN A 61 3.86 -12.52 1.25
CA GLN A 61 5.24 -12.48 0.80
C GLN A 61 5.65 -11.05 0.41
N ALA A 62 4.69 -10.12 0.31
CA ALA A 62 4.91 -8.69 0.17
C ALA A 62 3.77 -7.91 0.86
N ILE A 63 4.02 -6.64 1.20
CA ILE A 63 3.02 -5.76 1.80
C ILE A 63 2.98 -4.39 1.13
N LEU A 64 1.78 -3.90 0.82
CA LEU A 64 1.56 -2.58 0.25
C LEU A 64 0.64 -1.78 1.17
N ALA A 65 1.08 -0.61 1.63
CA ALA A 65 0.21 0.34 2.31
C ALA A 65 -0.32 1.37 1.31
N VAL A 66 -1.63 1.59 1.32
CA VAL A 66 -2.29 2.65 0.57
C VAL A 66 -3.11 3.46 1.57
N THR A 67 -2.70 4.68 1.89
CA THR A 67 -3.37 5.45 2.95
C THR A 67 -3.53 6.91 2.60
N SER A 68 -4.70 7.46 2.91
CA SER A 68 -4.88 8.91 3.02
C SER A 68 -4.34 9.44 4.35
N THR A 69 -4.34 10.75 4.52
CA THR A 69 -4.06 11.42 5.80
C THR A 69 -5.31 12.18 6.25
N THR A 70 -5.63 12.15 7.55
CA THR A 70 -6.74 12.96 8.10
C THR A 70 -6.31 14.43 8.17
N GLY A 71 -7.27 15.35 8.38
CA GLY A 71 -6.97 16.78 8.54
C GLY A 71 -6.06 17.10 9.74
N MET A 72 -5.88 16.16 10.67
CA MET A 72 -5.01 16.30 11.84
C MET A 72 -3.62 15.69 11.62
N GLY A 73 -3.32 15.16 10.44
CA GLY A 73 -2.04 14.50 10.16
C GLY A 73 -1.98 13.03 10.61
N GLU A 74 -3.13 12.44 10.96
CA GLU A 74 -3.20 11.08 11.50
C GLU A 74 -3.60 10.06 10.43
N LEU A 75 -3.38 8.79 10.73
CA LEU A 75 -3.94 7.69 9.94
C LEU A 75 -5.47 7.66 10.04
N PRO A 76 -6.18 7.28 8.97
CA PRO A 76 -7.63 7.11 9.02
C PRO A 76 -8.09 6.01 10.00
N ASP A 77 -9.25 6.22 10.62
CA ASP A 77 -9.82 5.34 11.66
C ASP A 77 -9.94 3.87 11.25
N ASN A 78 -10.13 3.58 9.95
CA ASN A 78 -10.28 2.21 9.47
C ASN A 78 -8.95 1.43 9.46
N LEU A 79 -7.80 2.13 9.43
CA LEU A 79 -6.47 1.54 9.45
C LEU A 79 -5.83 1.56 10.84
N MET A 80 -6.18 2.53 11.68
CA MET A 80 -5.59 2.73 13.00
C MET A 80 -5.55 1.45 13.87
N PRO A 81 -6.61 0.62 13.97
CA PRO A 81 -6.55 -0.61 14.77
C PRO A 81 -5.46 -1.59 14.30
N LEU A 82 -5.35 -1.81 12.98
CA LEU A 82 -4.33 -2.67 12.40
C LEU A 82 -2.93 -2.09 12.61
N TYR A 83 -2.78 -0.78 12.45
CA TYR A 83 -1.52 -0.07 12.69
C TYR A 83 -1.04 -0.29 14.13
N SER A 84 -1.91 -0.06 15.12
CA SER A 84 -1.57 -0.26 16.54
C SER A 84 -1.19 -1.70 16.85
N GLU A 85 -1.95 -2.69 16.35
CA GLU A 85 -1.61 -4.11 16.57
C GLU A 85 -0.28 -4.51 15.94
N LEU A 86 0.03 -4.02 14.74
CA LEU A 86 1.31 -4.27 14.07
C LEU A 86 2.48 -3.65 14.85
N HIS A 87 2.32 -2.41 15.30
CA HIS A 87 3.31 -1.70 16.10
C HIS A 87 3.57 -2.39 17.45
N ASP A 88 2.51 -2.85 18.12
CA ASP A 88 2.64 -3.45 19.45
C ASP A 88 3.20 -4.88 19.41
N LEU A 89 2.86 -5.67 18.38
CA LEU A 89 3.22 -7.09 18.31
C LEU A 89 4.47 -7.37 17.48
N LEU A 90 4.80 -6.51 16.51
CA LEU A 90 5.94 -6.65 15.60
C LEU A 90 6.12 -8.10 15.06
N PRO A 91 5.11 -8.66 14.37
CA PRO A 91 5.12 -10.06 13.95
C PRO A 91 6.31 -10.37 13.04
N GLY A 92 7.17 -11.30 13.47
CA GLY A 92 8.39 -11.67 12.75
C GLY A 92 8.15 -12.23 11.34
N GLN A 93 6.93 -12.65 11.01
CA GLN A 93 6.52 -13.12 9.69
C GLN A 93 6.60 -12.01 8.62
N LEU A 94 6.50 -10.74 9.01
CA LEU A 94 6.56 -9.60 8.08
C LEU A 94 7.99 -9.09 7.86
N ARG A 95 8.95 -9.55 8.66
CA ARG A 95 10.33 -9.09 8.58
C ARG A 95 11.00 -9.56 7.27
N GLY A 96 11.65 -8.63 6.60
CA GLY A 96 12.38 -8.85 5.36
C GLY A 96 11.49 -8.93 4.12
N LEU A 97 10.16 -8.88 4.28
CA LEU A 97 9.26 -8.86 3.12
C LEU A 97 9.48 -7.57 2.32
N PRO A 98 9.45 -7.63 0.97
CA PRO A 98 9.34 -6.43 0.16
C PRO A 98 8.05 -5.67 0.49
N GLY A 99 8.16 -4.35 0.61
CA GLY A 99 7.00 -3.50 0.81
C GLY A 99 7.10 -2.17 0.10
N GLY A 100 5.98 -1.47 0.07
CA GLY A 100 5.87 -0.14 -0.51
C GLY A 100 4.70 0.64 0.07
N VAL A 101 4.74 1.95 -0.08
CA VAL A 101 3.74 2.86 0.46
C VAL A 101 3.25 3.81 -0.64
N ILE A 102 1.93 3.92 -0.77
CA ILE A 102 1.25 4.95 -1.56
C ILE A 102 0.48 5.83 -0.57
N ALA A 103 0.87 7.10 -0.51
CA ALA A 103 0.26 8.09 0.34
C ALA A 103 -0.60 9.04 -0.49
N LEU A 104 -1.87 9.20 -0.07
CA LEU A 104 -2.77 10.21 -0.62
C LEU A 104 -2.80 11.38 0.37
N GLY A 105 -2.35 12.54 -0.09
CA GLY A 105 -2.38 13.78 0.66
C GLY A 105 -3.02 14.89 -0.15
N ASP A 106 -3.07 16.08 0.45
CA ASP A 106 -3.42 17.32 -0.21
C ASP A 106 -2.40 18.35 0.25
N ALA A 107 -1.57 18.87 -0.67
CA ALA A 107 -0.48 19.77 -0.33
C ALA A 107 -0.96 21.11 0.24
N SER A 108 -2.25 21.44 0.07
CA SER A 108 -2.87 22.62 0.68
C SER A 108 -2.88 22.56 2.21
N TYR A 109 -2.78 21.36 2.79
CA TYR A 109 -2.66 21.17 4.24
C TYR A 109 -1.23 21.38 4.78
N GLY A 110 -0.24 21.65 3.91
CA GLY A 110 1.12 21.99 4.29
C GLY A 110 1.81 20.84 5.04
N ASP A 111 2.07 21.06 6.34
CA ASP A 111 2.91 20.18 7.16
C ASP A 111 2.35 18.75 7.33
N THR A 112 1.05 18.52 7.10
CA THR A 112 0.43 17.19 7.18
C THR A 112 0.40 16.45 5.84
N PHE A 113 0.98 17.01 4.78
CA PHE A 113 0.99 16.40 3.45
C PHE A 113 1.61 14.99 3.46
N CYS A 114 0.77 13.98 3.19
CA CYS A 114 1.12 12.57 3.19
C CYS A 114 1.65 12.03 4.54
N ALA A 115 1.34 12.67 5.67
CA ALA A 115 1.84 12.24 6.99
C ALA A 115 1.37 10.82 7.40
N GLY A 116 0.20 10.38 6.93
CA GLY A 116 -0.25 9.00 7.13
C GLY A 116 0.65 7.98 6.40
N GLY A 117 1.15 8.33 5.23
CA GLY A 117 2.12 7.51 4.50
C GLY A 117 3.44 7.38 5.25
N GLU A 118 3.95 8.49 5.79
CA GLU A 118 5.20 8.48 6.58
C GLU A 118 5.06 7.62 7.85
N GLN A 119 3.93 7.69 8.56
CA GLN A 119 3.65 6.79 9.70
C GLN A 119 3.72 5.30 9.28
N MET A 120 3.19 4.95 8.10
CA MET A 120 3.30 3.57 7.61
C MET A 120 4.73 3.17 7.27
N ARG A 121 5.55 4.10 6.78
CA ARG A 121 6.98 3.84 6.51
C ARG A 121 7.78 3.63 7.79
N GLU A 122 7.50 4.43 8.82
CA GLU A 122 8.09 4.26 10.15
C GLU A 122 7.73 2.87 10.71
N LEU A 123 6.46 2.49 10.67
CA LEU A 123 6.03 1.15 11.07
C LEU A 123 6.69 0.04 10.23
N PHE A 124 6.80 0.22 8.92
CA PHE A 124 7.49 -0.76 8.06
C PHE A 124 8.96 -0.93 8.45
N ALA A 125 9.65 0.15 8.79
CA ALA A 125 11.03 0.09 9.29
C ALA A 125 11.13 -0.68 10.62
N GLU A 126 10.21 -0.45 11.55
CA GLU A 126 10.15 -1.16 12.84
C GLU A 126 9.85 -2.67 12.68
N LEU A 127 8.94 -3.01 11.77
CA LEU A 127 8.65 -4.40 11.38
C LEU A 127 9.84 -5.07 10.67
N GLY A 128 10.75 -4.27 10.12
CA GLY A 128 11.85 -4.71 9.27
C GLY A 128 11.39 -5.11 7.86
N VAL A 129 10.29 -4.53 7.37
CA VAL A 129 9.85 -4.61 5.98
C VAL A 129 10.84 -3.83 5.10
N ASN A 130 11.20 -4.40 3.95
CA ASN A 130 12.13 -3.80 3.01
C ASN A 130 11.35 -2.92 2.01
N GLU A 131 11.35 -1.60 2.21
CA GLU A 131 10.79 -0.67 1.22
C GLU A 131 11.59 -0.77 -0.09
N VAL A 132 10.95 -1.27 -1.16
CA VAL A 132 11.67 -1.62 -2.42
C VAL A 132 11.83 -0.46 -3.39
N GLN A 133 11.08 0.63 -3.16
CA GLN A 133 11.13 1.87 -3.92
C GLN A 133 10.53 2.99 -3.08
N ASP A 134 10.89 4.24 -3.36
CA ASP A 134 10.41 5.40 -2.61
C ASP A 134 8.88 5.49 -2.57
N MET A 135 8.33 5.85 -1.41
CA MET A 135 6.89 6.11 -1.24
C MET A 135 6.33 7.05 -2.31
N LEU A 136 5.22 6.64 -2.93
CA LEU A 136 4.46 7.50 -3.83
C LEU A 136 3.68 8.52 -3.01
N ARG A 137 3.83 9.81 -3.34
CA ARG A 137 3.01 10.90 -2.80
C ARG A 137 2.06 11.37 -3.89
N LEU A 138 0.76 11.13 -3.70
CA LEU A 138 -0.31 11.62 -4.56
C LEU A 138 -0.92 12.87 -3.94
N ASP A 139 -1.07 13.92 -4.75
CA ASP A 139 -1.65 15.19 -4.33
C ASP A 139 -3.08 15.35 -4.88
N GLY A 140 -4.06 15.22 -3.99
CA GLY A 140 -5.48 15.38 -4.30
C GLY A 140 -5.88 16.82 -4.63
N SER A 141 -5.01 17.81 -4.41
CA SER A 141 -5.24 19.19 -4.85
C SER A 141 -4.91 19.40 -6.34
N GLU A 142 -4.04 18.55 -6.90
CA GLU A 142 -3.58 18.64 -8.29
C GLU A 142 -4.23 17.61 -9.21
N SER A 143 -4.70 16.48 -8.67
CA SER A 143 -5.32 15.40 -9.44
C SER A 143 -6.58 14.85 -8.81
N VAL A 144 -7.50 14.41 -9.68
CA VAL A 144 -8.76 13.74 -9.34
C VAL A 144 -8.79 12.27 -9.79
N THR A 145 -7.67 11.76 -10.31
CA THR A 145 -7.53 10.38 -10.82
C THR A 145 -6.35 9.65 -10.17
N PRO A 146 -6.33 9.52 -8.83
CA PRO A 146 -5.20 8.95 -8.10
C PRO A 146 -4.89 7.50 -8.50
N GLU A 147 -5.87 6.75 -9.00
CA GLU A 147 -5.70 5.38 -9.47
C GLU A 147 -4.77 5.32 -10.68
N THR A 148 -5.00 6.17 -11.69
CA THR A 148 -4.17 6.21 -12.89
C THR A 148 -2.80 6.80 -12.60
N ASP A 149 -2.73 7.77 -11.68
CA ASP A 149 -1.47 8.40 -11.29
C ASP A 149 -0.55 7.42 -10.53
N ALA A 150 -1.14 6.43 -9.86
CA ALA A 150 -0.41 5.36 -9.20
C ALA A 150 0.14 4.29 -10.16
N GLU A 151 -0.35 4.19 -11.41
CA GLU A 151 0.01 3.10 -12.32
C GLU A 151 1.51 3.01 -12.63
N PRO A 152 2.24 4.11 -12.92
CA PRO A 152 3.67 4.03 -13.19
C PRO A 152 4.46 3.48 -12.00
N TRP A 153 4.06 3.90 -10.79
CA TRP A 153 4.69 3.45 -9.55
C TRP A 153 4.36 1.98 -9.25
N LEU A 154 3.10 1.57 -9.46
CA LEU A 154 2.65 0.18 -9.29
C LEU A 154 3.33 -0.75 -10.30
N ALA A 155 3.52 -0.30 -11.54
CA ALA A 155 4.25 -1.06 -12.55
C ALA A 155 5.73 -1.26 -12.18
N ALA A 156 6.35 -0.30 -11.49
CA ALA A 156 7.68 -0.46 -10.93
C ALA A 156 7.67 -1.40 -9.71
N PHE A 157 6.70 -1.25 -8.80
CA PHE A 157 6.51 -2.11 -7.63
C PHE A 157 6.41 -3.58 -8.03
N ILE A 158 5.57 -3.89 -9.00
CA ILE A 158 5.36 -5.26 -9.53
C ILE A 158 6.69 -5.87 -9.98
N LYS A 159 7.57 -5.11 -10.65
CA LYS A 159 8.88 -5.62 -11.10
C LYS A 159 9.83 -5.94 -9.95
N HIS A 160 9.68 -5.29 -8.80
CA HIS A 160 10.46 -5.60 -7.60
C HIS A 160 10.02 -6.91 -6.93
N LEU A 161 8.80 -7.38 -7.22
CA LEU A 161 8.27 -8.63 -6.67
C LEU A 161 8.72 -9.87 -7.46
N GLY A 162 9.21 -9.71 -8.69
CA GLY A 162 9.76 -10.79 -9.53
C GLY A 162 8.96 -11.00 -10.82
#